data_AF-A0A7G8WF27-F1
#
_entry.id   AF-A0A7G8WF27-F1
#
_cell.length_a   1.000
_cell.length_b   1.000
_cell.length_c   1.000
_cell.angle_alpha   90.00
_cell.angle_beta   90.00
_cell.angle_gamma   90.00
#
_symmetry.space_group_name_H-M   'P 1'
#
loop_
_entity.id
_entity.type
_entity.pdbx_description
1 polymer ?
#
loop_
_entity_poly.entity_id
_entity_poly.type
_entity_poly.pdbx_seq_one_letter_code
_entity_poly.pdbx_strand_id
1 'polypeptide(L)'
;MKKVLQIGNGIALVATIVINYLSNTGLLNNTTIGEVSNNYKSLFTPAGYTFAIWGIIYLLLLGFAIYQGRSLFVKVKNDDFVLKTGWWFIWSCLFNSLWVFAWIYEYTGVSCIFIFLLLFSLLKIVMNNRMELDDEPFPIIAFVWWPFIIYSGWVTVASIANVSTYLIKIDWSGLGYAHITWTIIMIFIAVVINLLVTWKRNMREFALVGAWALIGIGNANKLTVETITYVAFVSAAILIISSAIHAFKNHETNPLLKLKQWRKS
;
A
#
# COMPACT_ATOMS: atom_id res chain seq x y z
N MET A 1 -27.80 -8.42 -2.46
CA MET A 1 -26.64 -7.49 -2.50
C MET A 1 -25.33 -8.12 -2.05
N LYS A 2 -25.20 -8.68 -0.82
CA LYS A 2 -23.94 -9.26 -0.32
C LYS A 2 -23.28 -10.28 -1.26
N LYS A 3 -24.05 -11.24 -1.81
CA LYS A 3 -23.55 -12.24 -2.77
C LYS A 3 -22.95 -11.60 -4.04
N VAL A 4 -23.59 -10.55 -4.57
CA VAL A 4 -23.14 -9.82 -5.75
C VAL A 4 -21.78 -9.17 -5.49
N LEU A 5 -21.63 -8.53 -4.31
CA LEU A 5 -20.36 -7.93 -3.90
C LEU A 5 -19.25 -8.98 -3.78
N GLN A 6 -19.53 -10.15 -3.19
CA GLN A 6 -18.53 -11.20 -3.00
C GLN A 6 -18.02 -11.77 -4.32
N ILE A 7 -18.94 -12.07 -5.24
CA ILE A 7 -18.60 -12.56 -6.58
C ILE A 7 -17.87 -11.46 -7.36
N GLY A 8 -18.38 -10.23 -7.34
CA GLY A 8 -17.77 -9.08 -8.02
C GLY A 8 -16.36 -8.77 -7.50
N ASN A 9 -16.16 -8.82 -6.18
CA ASN A 9 -14.85 -8.67 -5.56
C ASN A 9 -13.87 -9.76 -6.03
N GLY A 10 -14.32 -11.02 -6.09
CA GLY A 10 -13.50 -12.13 -6.58
C GLY A 10 -13.06 -11.92 -8.03
N ILE A 11 -14.01 -11.61 -8.91
CA ILE A 11 -13.74 -11.35 -10.34
C ILE A 11 -12.79 -10.15 -10.51
N ALA A 12 -13.08 -9.04 -9.81
CA ALA A 12 -12.27 -7.82 -9.91
C ALA A 12 -10.83 -8.04 -9.42
N LEU A 13 -10.64 -8.79 -8.34
CA LEU A 13 -9.32 -9.13 -7.83
C LEU A 13 -8.55 -10.03 -8.81
N VAL A 14 -9.18 -11.06 -9.35
CA VAL A 14 -8.56 -11.96 -10.33
C VAL A 14 -8.11 -11.17 -11.56
N ALA A 15 -8.98 -10.31 -12.11
CA ALA A 15 -8.63 -9.44 -13.23
C ALA A 15 -7.43 -8.53 -12.90
N THR A 16 -7.43 -7.92 -11.71
CA THR A 16 -6.34 -7.04 -11.26
C THR A 16 -5.01 -7.78 -11.13
N ILE A 17 -5.01 -8.99 -10.55
CA ILE A 17 -3.81 -9.82 -10.41
C ILE A 17 -3.28 -10.20 -11.80
N VAL A 18 -4.15 -10.60 -12.73
CA VAL A 18 -3.76 -10.95 -14.10
C VAL A 18 -3.13 -9.74 -14.80
N ILE A 19 -3.75 -8.56 -14.72
CA ILE A 19 -3.22 -7.34 -15.36
C ILE A 19 -1.84 -6.98 -14.79
N ASN A 20 -1.68 -7.03 -13.47
CA ASN A 20 -0.40 -6.76 -12.83
C ASN A 20 0.66 -7.80 -13.19
N TYR A 21 0.29 -9.07 -13.24
CA TYR A 21 1.21 -10.13 -13.65
C TYR A 21 1.68 -9.92 -15.09
N LEU A 22 0.75 -9.73 -16.03
CA LEU A 22 1.07 -9.47 -17.44
C LEU A 22 1.94 -8.22 -17.61
N SER A 23 1.65 -7.15 -16.85
CA SER A 23 2.48 -5.94 -16.82
C SER A 23 3.91 -6.22 -16.34
N ASN A 24 4.10 -7.00 -15.28
CA ASN A 24 5.43 -7.32 -14.76
C ASN A 24 6.20 -8.32 -15.63
N THR A 25 5.53 -9.08 -16.50
CA THR A 25 6.21 -9.92 -17.51
C THR A 25 6.68 -9.14 -18.75
N GLY A 26 6.28 -7.88 -18.88
CA GLY A 26 6.55 -7.07 -20.09
C GLY A 26 5.63 -7.37 -21.27
N LEU A 27 4.73 -8.36 -21.19
CA LEU A 27 3.85 -8.75 -22.30
C LEU A 27 2.90 -7.64 -22.78
N LEU A 28 2.57 -6.67 -21.92
CA LEU A 28 1.61 -5.62 -22.27
C LEU A 28 2.21 -4.46 -23.07
N ASN A 29 3.48 -4.09 -22.84
CA ASN A 29 4.12 -2.95 -23.50
C ASN A 29 5.65 -3.08 -23.65
N ASN A 30 6.19 -4.30 -23.66
CA ASN A 30 7.63 -4.60 -23.64
C ASN A 30 8.41 -3.87 -22.52
N THR A 31 7.72 -3.47 -21.45
CA THR A 31 8.30 -2.82 -20.28
C THR A 31 7.55 -3.22 -19.01
N THR A 32 8.21 -3.09 -17.86
CA THR A 32 7.64 -3.36 -16.54
C THR A 32 7.43 -2.09 -15.72
N ILE A 33 6.62 -2.18 -14.67
CA ILE A 33 6.39 -1.07 -13.71
C ILE A 33 7.71 -0.57 -13.12
N GLY A 34 8.61 -1.51 -12.79
CA GLY A 34 9.93 -1.22 -12.23
C GLY A 34 10.86 -0.56 -13.25
N GLU A 35 10.85 -1.00 -14.51
CA GLU A 35 11.65 -0.41 -15.59
C GLU A 35 11.23 1.03 -15.89
N VAL A 36 9.93 1.29 -16.03
CA VAL A 36 9.42 2.67 -16.19
C VAL A 36 9.90 3.54 -15.03
N SER A 37 9.81 3.05 -13.79
CA SER A 37 10.30 3.78 -12.61
C SER A 37 11.80 4.10 -12.67
N ASN A 38 12.61 3.17 -13.21
CA ASN A 38 14.06 3.32 -13.34
C ASN A 38 14.44 4.31 -14.45
N ASN A 39 13.65 4.40 -15.52
CA ASN A 39 13.94 5.28 -16.66
C ASN A 39 13.94 6.76 -16.28
N TYR A 40 13.06 7.16 -15.36
CA TYR A 40 12.95 8.56 -14.92
C TYR A 40 13.99 8.95 -13.85
N LYS A 41 14.83 8.03 -13.37
CA LYS A 41 15.93 8.27 -12.41
C LYS A 41 15.55 9.15 -11.19
N SER A 42 14.30 9.07 -10.74
CA SER A 42 13.85 9.75 -9.52
C SER A 42 14.64 9.23 -8.32
N LEU A 43 15.28 10.14 -7.56
CA LEU A 43 16.05 9.77 -6.36
C LEU A 43 15.13 9.23 -5.23
N PHE A 44 13.82 9.46 -5.33
CA PHE A 44 12.81 8.88 -4.44
C PHE A 44 12.36 7.47 -4.88
N THR A 45 12.72 7.01 -6.09
CA THR A 45 12.34 5.67 -6.54
C THR A 45 13.11 4.62 -5.73
N PRO A 46 12.42 3.67 -5.07
CA PRO A 46 13.09 2.60 -4.34
C PRO A 46 13.73 1.59 -5.29
N ALA A 47 14.68 0.82 -4.77
CA ALA A 47 15.31 -0.27 -5.52
C ALA A 47 14.27 -1.28 -6.03
N GLY A 48 14.53 -1.89 -7.19
CA GLY A 48 13.55 -2.76 -7.87
C GLY A 48 12.98 -3.90 -7.01
N TYR A 49 13.78 -4.48 -6.12
CA TYR A 49 13.30 -5.54 -5.21
C TYR A 49 12.20 -5.06 -4.25
N THR A 50 12.12 -3.77 -3.96
CA THR A 50 11.11 -3.20 -3.04
C THR A 50 9.70 -3.37 -3.59
N PHE A 51 9.53 -3.43 -4.91
CA PHE A 51 8.26 -3.70 -5.58
C PHE A 51 7.75 -5.14 -5.37
N ALA A 52 8.57 -6.06 -4.85
CA ALA A 52 8.13 -7.42 -4.50
C ALA A 52 7.00 -7.45 -3.44
N ILE A 53 6.83 -6.34 -2.70
CA ILE A 53 5.71 -6.16 -1.76
C ILE A 53 4.34 -6.31 -2.43
N TRP A 54 4.22 -6.03 -3.73
CA TRP A 54 2.99 -6.29 -4.48
C TRP A 54 2.55 -7.76 -4.40
N GLY A 55 3.50 -8.71 -4.41
CA GLY A 55 3.20 -10.12 -4.23
C GLY A 55 2.58 -10.42 -2.86
N ILE A 56 3.10 -9.79 -1.81
CA ILE A 56 2.54 -9.91 -0.44
C ILE A 56 1.14 -9.31 -0.39
N ILE A 57 0.94 -8.12 -0.98
CA ILE A 57 -0.37 -7.46 -1.05
C ILE A 57 -1.39 -8.35 -1.78
N TYR A 58 -1.04 -8.92 -2.94
CA TYR A 58 -1.96 -9.79 -3.68
C TYR A 58 -2.28 -11.08 -2.94
N LEU A 59 -1.30 -11.66 -2.22
CA LEU A 59 -1.55 -12.83 -1.37
C LEU A 59 -2.53 -12.51 -0.23
N LEU A 60 -2.36 -11.36 0.42
CA LEU A 60 -3.26 -10.90 1.48
C LEU A 60 -4.67 -10.60 0.95
N LEU A 61 -4.78 -9.95 -0.21
CA LEU A 61 -6.05 -9.68 -0.87
C LEU A 61 -6.76 -10.96 -1.32
N LEU A 62 -6.00 -11.98 -1.76
CA LEU A 62 -6.55 -13.31 -2.04
C LEU A 62 -7.09 -13.96 -0.77
N GLY A 63 -6.33 -13.86 0.34
CA GLY A 63 -6.79 -14.28 1.67
C GLY A 63 -8.10 -13.61 2.07
N PHE A 64 -8.22 -12.29 1.87
CA PHE A 64 -9.46 -11.54 2.05
C PHE A 64 -10.60 -12.08 1.17
N ALA A 65 -10.37 -12.24 -0.13
CA ALA A 65 -11.37 -12.70 -1.09
C ALA A 65 -11.92 -14.09 -0.73
N ILE A 66 -11.04 -15.02 -0.33
CA ILE A 66 -11.42 -16.34 0.18
C ILE A 66 -12.20 -16.20 1.49
N TYR A 67 -11.71 -15.38 2.43
CA TYR A 67 -12.31 -15.21 3.75
C TYR A 67 -13.74 -14.64 3.67
N GLN A 68 -13.98 -13.62 2.85
CA GLN A 68 -15.31 -13.08 2.62
C GLN A 68 -16.21 -14.08 1.86
N GLY A 69 -15.62 -14.91 0.98
CA GLY A 69 -16.32 -15.85 0.12
C GLY A 69 -16.92 -17.05 0.85
N ARG A 70 -16.39 -17.40 2.04
CA ARG A 70 -16.90 -18.52 2.87
C ARG A 70 -18.41 -18.44 3.12
N SER A 71 -18.93 -17.23 3.29
CA SER A 71 -20.35 -17.01 3.57
C SER A 71 -21.30 -17.21 2.38
N LEU A 72 -20.75 -17.47 1.19
CA LEU A 72 -21.52 -17.95 0.03
C LEU A 72 -21.91 -19.43 0.19
N PHE A 73 -21.08 -20.21 0.88
CA PHE A 73 -21.23 -21.67 1.01
C PHE A 73 -21.72 -22.11 2.37
N VAL A 74 -21.45 -21.32 3.43
CA VAL A 74 -21.81 -21.63 4.81
C VAL A 74 -22.49 -20.41 5.46
N LYS A 75 -23.48 -20.62 6.34
CA LYS A 75 -24.01 -19.53 7.17
C LYS A 75 -22.95 -19.08 8.18
N VAL A 76 -22.49 -17.85 8.04
CA VAL A 76 -21.51 -17.22 8.94
C VAL A 76 -22.18 -16.04 9.66
N LYS A 77 -21.90 -15.89 10.96
CA LYS A 77 -22.61 -14.95 11.85
C LYS A 77 -22.08 -13.50 11.74
N ASN A 78 -20.81 -13.30 11.38
CA ASN A 78 -20.11 -12.00 11.46
C ASN A 78 -19.45 -11.61 10.13
N ASP A 79 -20.22 -11.15 9.15
CA ASP A 79 -19.69 -10.74 7.83
C ASP A 79 -20.13 -9.34 7.39
N ASP A 80 -20.53 -8.48 8.33
CA ASP A 80 -20.98 -7.13 8.00
C ASP A 80 -19.86 -6.32 7.32
N PHE A 81 -18.60 -6.70 7.55
CA PHE A 81 -17.43 -6.15 6.88
C PHE A 81 -17.55 -6.21 5.34
N VAL A 82 -18.25 -7.21 4.77
CA VAL A 82 -18.46 -7.32 3.32
C VAL A 82 -19.29 -6.16 2.80
N LEU A 83 -20.34 -5.79 3.53
CA LEU A 83 -21.20 -4.65 3.18
C LEU A 83 -20.51 -3.31 3.47
N LYS A 84 -19.77 -3.21 4.59
CA LYS A 84 -18.97 -2.02 4.94
C LYS A 84 -17.88 -1.73 3.90
N THR A 85 -17.23 -2.79 3.40
CA THR A 85 -16.27 -2.72 2.29
C THR A 85 -16.98 -2.34 0.99
N GLY A 86 -18.10 -3.00 0.70
CA GLY A 86 -18.98 -2.62 -0.39
C GLY A 86 -18.28 -2.58 -1.75
N TRP A 87 -18.73 -1.65 -2.60
CA TRP A 87 -18.18 -1.44 -3.94
C TRP A 87 -16.77 -0.83 -3.96
N TRP A 88 -16.29 -0.29 -2.84
CA TRP A 88 -14.96 0.34 -2.76
C TRP A 88 -13.83 -0.62 -3.11
N PHE A 89 -13.99 -1.91 -2.84
CA PHE A 89 -13.00 -2.90 -3.25
C PHE A 89 -12.93 -3.07 -4.78
N ILE A 90 -14.09 -3.12 -5.44
CA ILE A 90 -14.16 -3.22 -6.90
C ILE A 90 -13.59 -1.95 -7.53
N TRP A 91 -13.90 -0.78 -6.98
CA TRP A 91 -13.29 0.48 -7.40
C TRP A 91 -11.77 0.48 -7.21
N SER A 92 -11.27 -0.03 -6.08
CA SER A 92 -9.83 -0.17 -5.86
C SER A 92 -9.16 -1.08 -6.91
N CYS A 93 -9.81 -2.19 -7.28
CA CYS A 93 -9.33 -3.10 -8.31
C CYS A 93 -9.30 -2.43 -9.70
N LEU A 94 -10.37 -1.70 -10.04
CA LEU A 94 -10.46 -0.95 -11.28
C LEU A 94 -9.37 0.13 -11.36
N PHE A 95 -9.24 0.98 -10.34
CA PHE A 95 -8.25 2.06 -10.33
C PHE A 95 -6.82 1.53 -10.30
N ASN A 96 -6.56 0.39 -9.64
CA ASN A 96 -5.26 -0.26 -9.73
C ASN A 96 -4.96 -0.69 -11.18
N SER A 97 -5.90 -1.36 -11.83
CA SER A 97 -5.73 -1.82 -13.21
C SER A 97 -5.51 -0.65 -14.18
N LEU A 98 -6.31 0.41 -14.04
CA LEU A 98 -6.17 1.63 -14.84
C LEU A 98 -4.84 2.36 -14.56
N TRP A 99 -4.39 2.37 -13.31
CA TRP A 99 -3.08 2.90 -12.94
C TRP A 99 -1.96 2.12 -13.63
N VAL A 100 -2.00 0.78 -13.64
CA VAL A 100 -1.00 -0.06 -14.32
C VAL A 100 -0.90 0.31 -15.79
N PHE A 101 -2.03 0.37 -16.49
CA PHE A 101 -2.05 0.78 -17.90
C PHE A 101 -1.50 2.19 -18.09
N ALA A 102 -2.00 3.18 -17.34
CA ALA A 102 -1.50 4.55 -17.44
C ALA A 102 0.01 4.64 -17.17
N TRP A 103 0.54 3.83 -16.24
CA TRP A 103 1.95 3.82 -15.88
C TRP A 103 2.83 3.20 -16.96
N ILE A 104 2.50 1.99 -17.45
CA ILE A 104 3.34 1.30 -18.44
C ILE A 104 3.35 1.98 -19.81
N TYR A 105 2.28 2.69 -20.17
CA TYR A 105 2.22 3.54 -21.36
C TYR A 105 2.71 4.97 -21.10
N GLU A 106 3.31 5.21 -19.93
CA GLU A 106 3.94 6.48 -19.54
C GLU A 106 2.99 7.69 -19.53
N TYR A 107 1.68 7.49 -19.42
CA TYR A 107 0.71 8.53 -19.10
C TYR A 107 0.79 8.92 -17.61
N THR A 108 1.96 9.38 -17.17
CA THR A 108 2.30 9.59 -15.74
C THR A 108 1.43 10.62 -15.02
N GLY A 109 0.90 11.62 -15.73
CA GLY A 109 -0.10 12.55 -15.17
C GLY A 109 -1.43 11.84 -14.87
N VAL A 110 -1.89 10.98 -15.79
CA VAL A 110 -3.12 10.19 -15.62
C VAL A 110 -2.92 9.10 -14.58
N SER A 111 -1.74 8.48 -14.52
CA SER A 111 -1.43 7.50 -13.47
C SER A 111 -1.49 8.14 -12.09
N CYS A 112 -1.09 9.41 -11.92
CA CYS A 112 -1.24 10.13 -10.65
C CYS A 112 -2.71 10.19 -10.22
N ILE A 113 -3.63 10.48 -11.14
CA ILE A 113 -5.08 10.49 -10.83
C ILE A 113 -5.54 9.11 -10.36
N PHE A 114 -5.20 8.05 -11.09
CA PHE A 114 -5.64 6.70 -10.74
C PHE A 114 -5.03 6.18 -9.44
N ILE A 115 -3.76 6.49 -9.13
CA ILE A 115 -3.16 6.04 -7.87
C ILE A 115 -3.80 6.75 -6.66
N PHE A 116 -4.20 8.02 -6.79
CA PHE A 116 -4.93 8.71 -5.73
C PHE A 116 -6.37 8.22 -5.58
N LEU A 117 -7.07 7.89 -6.68
CA LEU A 117 -8.39 7.26 -6.62
C LEU A 117 -8.34 5.86 -6.00
N LEU A 118 -7.29 5.10 -6.30
CA LEU A 118 -6.98 3.84 -5.64
C LEU A 118 -6.76 4.06 -4.13
N LEU A 119 -5.88 4.98 -3.75
CA LEU A 119 -5.60 5.29 -2.34
C LEU A 119 -6.86 5.70 -1.59
N PHE A 120 -7.65 6.59 -2.19
CA PHE A 120 -8.93 7.04 -1.63
C PHE A 120 -9.88 5.86 -1.40
N SER A 121 -10.00 4.95 -2.38
CA SER A 121 -10.84 3.75 -2.26
C SER A 121 -10.39 2.86 -1.10
N LEU A 122 -9.08 2.65 -0.95
CA LEU A 122 -8.51 1.87 0.15
C LEU A 122 -8.75 2.53 1.51
N LEU A 123 -8.52 3.84 1.62
CA LEU A 123 -8.79 4.59 2.85
C LEU A 123 -10.27 4.56 3.21
N LYS A 124 -11.18 4.63 2.23
CA LYS A 124 -12.62 4.46 2.46
C LYS A 124 -12.94 3.07 3.03
N ILE A 125 -12.31 2.01 2.54
CA ILE A 125 -12.48 0.66 3.10
C ILE A 125 -11.99 0.62 4.56
N VAL A 126 -10.81 1.17 4.83
CA VAL A 126 -10.22 1.25 6.19
C VAL A 126 -11.13 2.04 7.15
N MET A 127 -11.66 3.17 6.71
CA MET A 127 -12.55 4.01 7.51
C MET A 127 -13.92 3.37 7.76
N ASN A 128 -14.55 2.81 6.74
CA ASN A 128 -15.88 2.18 6.87
C ASN A 128 -15.86 0.96 7.80
N ASN A 129 -14.75 0.21 7.80
CA ASN A 129 -14.57 -0.93 8.69
C ASN A 129 -13.98 -0.57 10.05
N ARG A 130 -13.70 0.72 10.31
CA ARG A 130 -13.11 1.21 11.58
C ARG A 130 -11.90 0.38 12.03
N MET A 131 -11.06 -0.01 11.07
CA MET A 131 -9.92 -0.89 11.33
C MET A 131 -8.99 -0.25 12.36
N GLU A 132 -8.45 -1.07 13.27
CA GLU A 132 -7.58 -0.69 14.40
C GLU A 132 -8.22 0.22 15.47
N LEU A 133 -9.53 0.51 15.36
CA LEU A 133 -10.28 1.29 16.35
C LEU A 133 -11.28 0.44 17.16
N ASP A 134 -11.77 -0.66 16.58
CA ASP A 134 -12.71 -1.57 17.22
C ASP A 134 -11.97 -2.81 17.77
N ASP A 135 -12.57 -3.57 18.68
CA ASP A 135 -11.98 -4.84 19.14
C ASP A 135 -12.56 -6.00 18.33
N GLU A 136 -11.75 -6.59 17.44
CA GLU A 136 -12.18 -7.64 16.53
C GLU A 136 -11.35 -8.94 16.73
N PRO A 137 -11.93 -10.12 16.47
CA PRO A 137 -11.23 -11.38 16.59
C PRO A 137 -10.11 -11.49 15.54
N PHE A 138 -9.08 -12.27 15.88
CA PHE A 138 -7.88 -12.42 15.05
C PHE A 138 -8.14 -12.69 13.55
N PRO A 139 -9.11 -13.53 13.14
CA PRO A 139 -9.35 -13.75 11.72
C PRO A 139 -9.82 -12.49 10.96
N ILE A 140 -10.55 -11.57 11.60
CA ILE A 140 -10.93 -10.30 10.98
C ILE A 140 -9.71 -9.39 10.84
N ILE A 141 -8.86 -9.32 11.88
CA ILE A 141 -7.59 -8.59 11.81
C ILE A 141 -6.72 -9.12 10.66
N ALA A 142 -6.52 -10.43 10.59
CA ALA A 142 -5.62 -11.05 9.63
C ALA A 142 -6.12 -11.03 8.19
N PHE A 143 -7.41 -11.30 7.95
CA PHE A 143 -7.97 -11.45 6.61
C PHE A 143 -8.75 -10.24 6.12
N VAL A 144 -9.07 -9.26 6.97
CA VAL A 144 -9.78 -8.05 6.57
C VAL A 144 -8.91 -6.82 6.81
N TRP A 145 -8.30 -6.66 7.98
CA TRP A 145 -7.56 -5.43 8.26
C TRP A 145 -6.19 -5.39 7.56
N TRP A 146 -5.32 -6.35 7.86
CA TRP A 146 -3.96 -6.38 7.32
C TRP A 146 -3.87 -6.22 5.79
N PRO A 147 -4.72 -6.89 4.96
CA PRO A 147 -4.69 -6.69 3.52
C PRO A 147 -4.85 -5.23 3.11
N PHE A 148 -5.80 -4.50 3.68
CA PHE A 148 -6.08 -3.11 3.31
C PHE A 148 -5.14 -2.11 3.99
N ILE A 149 -4.67 -2.39 5.20
CA ILE A 149 -3.70 -1.55 5.92
C ILE A 149 -2.34 -1.59 5.23
N ILE A 150 -1.83 -2.78 4.91
CA ILE A 150 -0.56 -2.95 4.20
C ILE A 150 -0.66 -2.35 2.80
N TYR A 151 -1.77 -2.59 2.10
CA TYR A 151 -1.98 -2.06 0.76
C TYR A 151 -2.05 -0.53 0.74
N SER A 152 -2.82 0.09 1.65
CA SER A 152 -2.88 1.55 1.74
C SER A 152 -1.54 2.18 2.13
N GLY A 153 -0.75 1.53 3.00
CA GLY A 153 0.61 1.96 3.34
C GLY A 153 1.52 2.00 2.11
N TRP A 154 1.49 0.95 1.30
CA TRP A 154 2.29 0.88 0.08
C TRP A 154 1.83 1.90 -0.96
N VAL A 155 0.53 1.99 -1.23
CA VAL A 155 -0.02 2.93 -2.22
C VAL A 155 0.24 4.37 -1.83
N THR A 156 0.33 4.69 -0.53
CA THR A 156 0.73 6.03 -0.07
C THR A 156 2.14 6.39 -0.54
N VAL A 157 3.12 5.50 -0.33
CA VAL A 157 4.50 5.76 -0.79
C VAL A 157 4.58 5.73 -2.32
N ALA A 158 3.88 4.79 -2.95
CA ALA A 158 3.81 4.70 -4.40
C ALA A 158 3.19 5.97 -5.03
N SER A 159 2.23 6.62 -4.36
CA SER A 159 1.66 7.89 -4.81
C SER A 159 2.70 9.01 -4.81
N ILE A 160 3.52 9.09 -3.76
CA ILE A 160 4.61 10.07 -3.67
C ILE A 160 5.65 9.81 -4.78
N ALA A 161 6.03 8.54 -4.99
CA ALA A 161 6.95 8.16 -6.07
C ALA A 161 6.39 8.47 -7.46
N ASN A 162 5.09 8.22 -7.67
CA ASN A 162 4.39 8.48 -8.93
C ASN A 162 4.40 10.00 -9.24
N VAL A 163 4.10 10.83 -8.24
CA VAL A 163 4.19 12.29 -8.36
C VAL A 163 5.63 12.75 -8.63
N SER A 164 6.62 12.18 -7.92
CA SER A 164 8.04 12.47 -8.17
C SER A 164 8.42 12.23 -9.64
N THR A 165 8.07 11.06 -10.17
CA THR A 165 8.33 10.70 -11.56
C THR A 165 7.59 11.61 -12.55
N TYR A 166 6.34 11.95 -12.28
CA TYR A 166 5.59 12.89 -13.11
C TYR A 166 6.25 14.27 -13.17
N LEU A 167 6.69 14.80 -12.02
CA LEU A 167 7.37 16.10 -11.93
C LEU A 167 8.69 16.12 -12.71
N ILE A 168 9.44 15.01 -12.68
CA ILE A 168 10.64 14.86 -13.51
C ILE A 168 10.27 14.82 -14.99
N LYS A 169 9.22 14.07 -15.37
CA LYS A 169 8.80 13.94 -16.78
C LYS A 169 8.46 15.27 -17.43
N ILE A 170 7.83 16.19 -16.69
CA ILE A 170 7.42 17.49 -17.21
C ILE A 170 8.53 18.56 -17.08
N ASP A 171 9.77 18.14 -16.79
CA ASP A 171 10.93 19.01 -16.55
C ASP A 171 10.65 20.11 -15.52
N TRP A 172 9.91 19.76 -14.46
CA TRP A 172 9.59 20.74 -13.43
C TRP A 172 10.86 21.19 -12.71
N SER A 173 11.10 22.50 -12.74
CA SER A 173 12.31 23.14 -12.19
C SER A 173 12.38 23.14 -10.66
N GLY A 174 11.47 22.43 -9.97
CA GLY A 174 11.51 22.26 -8.52
C GLY A 174 11.42 23.58 -7.75
N LEU A 175 10.73 24.59 -8.30
CA LEU A 175 10.70 25.95 -7.75
C LEU A 175 12.10 26.57 -7.57
N GLY A 176 13.10 26.10 -8.32
CA GLY A 176 14.51 26.52 -8.21
C GLY A 176 15.36 25.71 -7.21
N TYR A 177 14.79 24.70 -6.54
CA TYR A 177 15.53 23.82 -5.63
C TYR A 177 16.11 22.59 -6.32
N ALA A 178 17.25 22.09 -5.80
CA ALA A 178 17.89 20.88 -6.29
C ALA A 178 17.04 19.61 -6.07
N HIS A 179 17.19 18.61 -6.95
CA HIS A 179 16.48 17.32 -6.87
C HIS A 179 16.68 16.59 -5.53
N ILE A 180 17.85 16.78 -4.90
CA ILE A 180 18.15 16.22 -3.57
C ILE A 180 17.21 16.81 -2.52
N THR A 181 17.01 18.14 -2.52
CA THR A 181 16.12 18.83 -1.60
C THR A 181 14.67 18.36 -1.75
N TRP A 182 14.19 18.21 -2.98
CA TRP A 182 12.85 17.65 -3.24
C TRP A 182 12.69 16.24 -2.71
N THR A 183 13.71 15.41 -2.89
CA THR A 183 13.69 14.03 -2.39
C THR A 183 13.64 13.98 -0.88
N ILE A 184 14.40 14.84 -0.20
CA ILE A 184 14.35 14.98 1.27
C ILE A 184 12.96 15.43 1.73
N ILE A 185 12.34 16.40 1.04
CA ILE A 185 10.97 16.86 1.33
C ILE A 185 9.98 15.69 1.18
N MET A 186 10.07 14.91 0.11
CA MET A 186 9.20 13.75 -0.12
C MET A 186 9.39 12.66 0.94
N ILE A 187 10.63 12.37 1.36
CA ILE A 187 10.91 11.45 2.47
C ILE A 187 10.29 11.97 3.76
N PHE A 188 10.46 13.27 4.05
CA PHE A 188 9.87 13.88 5.22
C PHE A 188 8.34 13.77 5.24
N ILE A 189 7.67 14.09 4.11
CA ILE A 189 6.22 13.92 3.94
C ILE A 189 5.81 12.46 4.19
N ALA A 190 6.53 11.50 3.59
CA ALA A 190 6.25 10.08 3.79
C ALA A 190 6.35 9.68 5.28
N VAL A 191 7.39 10.13 5.99
CA VAL A 191 7.57 9.87 7.43
C VAL A 191 6.43 10.48 8.24
N VAL A 192 6.08 11.74 8.00
CA VAL A 192 5.01 12.44 8.73
C VAL A 192 3.68 11.72 8.54
N ILE A 193 3.32 11.35 7.32
CA ILE A 193 2.08 10.62 7.05
C ILE A 193 2.05 9.29 7.81
N ASN A 194 3.13 8.51 7.73
CA ASN A 194 3.20 7.20 8.41
C ASN A 194 3.12 7.35 9.93
N LEU A 195 3.81 8.33 10.53
CA LEU A 195 3.72 8.61 11.97
C LEU A 195 2.30 9.05 12.37
N LEU A 196 1.68 9.96 11.63
CA LEU A 196 0.31 10.40 11.91
C LEU A 196 -0.68 9.24 11.88
N VAL A 197 -0.57 8.35 10.89
CA VAL A 197 -1.44 7.18 10.76
C VAL A 197 -1.19 6.19 11.91
N THR A 198 0.06 5.90 12.28
CA THR A 198 0.35 5.02 13.41
C THR A 198 -0.20 5.57 14.73
N TRP A 199 0.05 6.85 15.05
CA TRP A 199 -0.30 7.40 16.36
C TRP A 199 -1.78 7.82 16.49
N LYS A 200 -2.46 8.18 15.39
CA LYS A 200 -3.89 8.54 15.43
C LYS A 200 -4.83 7.38 15.16
N ARG A 201 -4.35 6.33 14.49
CA ARG A 201 -5.19 5.19 14.05
C ARG A 201 -4.68 3.83 14.49
N ASN A 202 -3.59 3.75 15.26
CA ASN A 202 -2.98 2.49 15.72
C ASN A 202 -2.50 1.54 14.59
N MET A 203 -2.34 2.07 13.38
CA MET A 203 -1.96 1.31 12.19
C MET A 203 -0.43 1.22 12.07
N ARG A 204 0.17 0.21 12.71
CA ARG A 204 1.64 0.01 12.70
C ARG A 204 2.12 -0.62 11.40
N GLU A 205 1.36 -1.57 10.87
CA GLU A 205 1.65 -2.30 9.64
C GLU A 205 1.77 -1.33 8.45
N PHE A 206 0.95 -0.27 8.45
CA PHE A 206 1.06 0.83 7.47
C PHE A 206 2.45 1.48 7.51
N ALA A 207 2.95 1.83 8.70
CA ALA A 207 4.26 2.45 8.87
C ALA A 207 5.43 1.50 8.60
N LEU A 208 5.28 0.20 8.88
CA LEU A 208 6.30 -0.79 8.53
C LEU A 208 6.46 -0.95 7.01
N VAL A 209 5.36 -0.84 6.26
CA VAL A 209 5.41 -0.76 4.79
C VAL A 209 6.11 0.52 4.33
N GLY A 210 5.84 1.65 4.99
CA GLY A 210 6.58 2.89 4.77
C GLY A 210 8.08 2.74 5.01
N ALA A 211 8.47 2.06 6.09
CA ALA A 211 9.87 1.77 6.40
C ALA A 211 10.52 0.85 5.35
N TRP A 212 9.81 -0.19 4.89
CA TRP A 212 10.27 -1.05 3.78
C TRP A 212 10.58 -0.25 2.52
N ALA A 213 9.69 0.69 2.16
CA ALA A 213 9.90 1.55 1.01
C ALA A 213 11.12 2.47 1.19
N LEU A 214 11.27 3.09 2.36
CA LEU A 214 12.42 3.94 2.69
C LEU A 214 13.76 3.18 2.68
N ILE A 215 13.78 1.93 3.15
CA ILE A 215 14.97 1.07 3.01
C ILE A 215 15.31 0.85 1.53
N GLY A 216 14.28 0.62 0.69
CA GLY A 216 14.41 0.55 -0.75
C GLY A 216 15.02 1.81 -1.38
N ILE A 217 14.57 2.98 -0.96
CA ILE A 217 15.08 4.29 -1.41
C ILE A 217 16.54 4.47 -0.99
N GLY A 218 16.87 4.14 0.26
CA GLY A 218 18.24 4.22 0.76
C GLY A 218 19.18 3.33 -0.04
N ASN A 219 18.76 2.09 -0.32
CA ASN A 219 19.52 1.14 -1.13
C ASN A 219 19.70 1.57 -2.59
N ALA A 220 18.69 2.20 -3.20
CA ALA A 220 18.78 2.71 -4.56
C ALA A 220 19.84 3.82 -4.72
N ASN A 221 20.07 4.60 -3.66
CA ASN A 221 20.96 5.76 -3.71
C ASN A 221 22.36 5.52 -3.13
N LYS A 222 22.66 4.31 -2.62
CA LYS A 222 23.89 3.98 -1.88
C LYS A 222 25.20 4.38 -2.58
N LEU A 223 25.23 4.31 -3.92
CA LEU A 223 26.42 4.57 -4.73
C LEU A 223 26.34 5.88 -5.50
N THR A 224 25.28 6.67 -5.31
CA THR A 224 25.01 7.87 -6.10
C THR A 224 24.90 9.12 -5.23
N VAL A 225 24.09 9.08 -4.17
CA VAL A 225 23.79 10.26 -3.33
C VAL A 225 23.75 9.86 -1.85
N GLU A 226 24.90 9.97 -1.18
CA GLU A 226 25.06 9.58 0.23
C GLU A 226 24.04 10.25 1.16
N THR A 227 23.74 11.54 0.94
CA THR A 227 22.77 12.28 1.75
C THR A 227 21.39 11.62 1.74
N ILE A 228 20.91 11.18 0.57
CA ILE A 228 19.60 10.53 0.44
C ILE A 228 19.62 9.16 1.08
N THR A 229 20.72 8.42 0.94
CA THR A 229 20.93 7.13 1.61
C THR A 229 20.81 7.25 3.12
N TYR A 230 21.52 8.19 3.74
CA TYR A 230 21.45 8.39 5.19
C TYR A 230 20.05 8.86 5.63
N VAL A 231 19.47 9.85 4.96
CA VAL A 231 18.14 10.37 5.30
C VAL A 231 17.08 9.27 5.20
N ALA A 232 17.12 8.43 4.16
CA ALA A 232 16.17 7.35 3.98
C ALA A 232 16.31 6.26 5.05
N PHE A 233 17.54 5.82 5.39
CA PHE A 233 17.74 4.80 6.42
C PHE A 233 17.42 5.30 7.83
N VAL A 234 17.79 6.54 8.16
CA VAL A 234 17.42 7.16 9.45
C VAL A 234 15.90 7.27 9.54
N SER A 235 15.24 7.71 8.47
CA SER A 235 13.78 7.79 8.41
C SER A 235 13.10 6.43 8.59
N ALA A 236 13.64 5.37 7.96
CA ALA A 236 13.14 4.01 8.15
C ALA A 236 13.31 3.53 9.60
N ALA A 237 14.48 3.79 10.20
CA ALA A 237 14.74 3.45 11.60
C ALA A 237 13.77 4.17 12.55
N ILE A 238 13.48 5.46 12.30
CA ILE A 238 12.49 6.23 13.06
C ILE A 238 11.11 5.56 12.99
N LEU A 239 10.64 5.16 11.81
CA LEU A 239 9.34 4.50 11.66
C LEU A 239 9.29 3.15 12.38
N ILE A 240 10.36 2.35 12.31
CA ILE A 240 10.45 1.04 12.99
C ILE A 240 10.44 1.24 14.51
N ILE A 241 11.29 2.12 15.03
CA ILE A 241 11.40 2.39 16.47
C ILE A 241 10.09 2.97 17.00
N SER A 242 9.50 3.95 16.30
CA SER A 242 8.21 4.53 16.67
C SER A 242 7.10 3.47 16.70
N SER A 243 7.06 2.57 15.71
CA SER A 243 6.08 1.49 15.65
C SER A 243 6.27 0.49 16.80
N ALA A 244 7.52 0.17 17.16
CA ALA A 244 7.85 -0.68 18.30
C ALA A 244 7.43 -0.04 19.64
N ILE A 245 7.70 1.26 19.84
CA ILE A 245 7.25 2.01 21.02
C ILE A 245 5.71 2.02 21.09
N HIS A 246 5.04 2.25 19.96
CA HIS A 246 3.58 2.22 19.89
C HIS A 246 3.00 0.83 20.20
N ALA A 247 3.67 -0.23 19.74
CA ALA A 247 3.31 -1.61 20.05
C ALA A 247 3.47 -1.93 21.53
N PHE A 248 4.56 -1.46 22.16
CA PHE A 248 4.81 -1.67 23.58
C PHE A 248 3.79 -0.94 24.47
N LYS A 249 3.47 0.32 24.14
CA LYS A 249 2.48 1.12 24.90
C LYS A 249 1.07 0.54 24.82
N ASN A 250 0.68 0.00 23.66
CA ASN A 250 -0.65 -0.54 23.42
C ASN A 250 -0.62 -2.07 23.28
N HIS A 251 0.05 -2.74 24.22
CA HIS A 251 0.25 -4.19 24.16
C HIS A 251 -1.06 -4.97 24.35
N GLU A 252 -2.08 -4.39 24.98
CA GLU A 252 -3.39 -5.04 25.20
C GLU A 252 -4.12 -5.34 23.88
N THR A 253 -3.90 -4.52 22.85
CA THR A 253 -4.49 -4.71 21.52
C THR A 253 -3.59 -5.51 20.57
N ASN A 254 -2.59 -6.22 21.09
CA ASN A 254 -1.64 -6.96 20.26
C ASN A 254 -2.33 -8.12 19.51
N PRO A 255 -2.17 -8.22 18.18
CA PRO A 255 -2.73 -9.32 17.39
C PRO A 255 -2.35 -10.72 17.89
N LEU A 256 -1.16 -10.90 18.49
CA LEU A 256 -0.72 -12.17 19.07
C LEU A 256 -1.53 -12.55 20.33
N LEU A 257 -1.94 -11.56 21.13
CA LEU A 257 -2.85 -11.82 22.25
C LEU A 257 -4.23 -12.19 21.74
N LYS A 258 -4.72 -11.50 20.70
CA LYS A 258 -6.00 -11.82 20.04
C LYS A 258 -6.00 -13.22 19.43
N LEU A 259 -4.88 -13.66 18.84
CA LEU A 259 -4.72 -15.03 18.35
C LEU A 259 -4.81 -16.07 19.49
N LYS A 260 -4.15 -15.81 20.62
CA LYS A 260 -4.22 -16.69 21.80
C LYS A 260 -5.63 -16.75 22.39
N GLN A 261 -6.34 -15.62 22.43
CA GLN A 261 -7.73 -15.54 22.89
C GLN A 261 -8.66 -16.33 21.96
N TRP A 262 -8.55 -16.10 20.64
CA TRP A 262 -9.34 -16.79 19.64
C TRP A 262 -9.11 -18.31 19.61
N ARG A 263 -7.88 -18.78 19.85
CA ARG A 263 -7.60 -20.23 19.94
C ARG A 263 -8.22 -20.90 21.17
N LYS A 264 -8.64 -20.14 22.17
CA LYS A 264 -9.26 -20.64 23.41
C LYS A 264 -10.79 -20.58 23.39
N SER A 265 -11.39 -19.87 22.44
CA SER A 265 -12.84 -19.76 22.23
C SER A 265 -13.34 -20.82 21.26
#